data_AF-A0A1F3B3X6-F1
#
_entry.id   AF-A0A1F3B3X6-F1
#
_cell.length_a   1.000
_cell.length_b   1.000
_cell.length_c   1.000
_cell.angle_alpha   90.00
_cell.angle_beta   90.00
_cell.angle_gamma   90.00
#
_symmetry.space_group_name_H-M   'P 1'
#
loop_
_entity.id
_entity.type
_entity.pdbx_description
1 polymer ?
#
loop_
_entity_poly.entity_id
_entity_poly.type
_entity_poly.pdbx_seq_one_letter_code
_entity_poly.pdbx_strand_id
1 'polypeptide(L)' 'QPAHSLGMTLPELAMALRRLGAVEAMNLDGGGSSALVVNGRVVSQPSDETGERPVSDALLVLPAQVQPAQGP' A
#
# COMPACT_ATOMS: atom_id res chain seq x y z
N GLN A 1 -5.29 13.43 9.35
CA GLN A 1 -6.32 13.10 10.36
C GLN A 1 -5.70 13.21 11.75
N PRO A 2 -5.69 14.41 12.37
CA PRO A 2 -4.80 14.72 13.51
C PRO A 2 -4.90 13.76 14.70
N ALA A 3 -6.08 13.19 14.95
CA ALA A 3 -6.31 12.25 16.05
C ALA A 3 -5.83 10.80 15.76
N HIS A 4 -5.46 10.48 14.52
CA HIS A 4 -5.07 9.13 14.10
C HIS A 4 -3.69 9.10 13.44
N SER A 5 -3.51 9.86 12.35
CA SER A 5 -2.25 9.97 11.62
C SER A 5 -2.12 11.32 10.91
N LEU A 6 -0.95 11.91 11.01
CA LEU A 6 -0.55 13.13 10.29
C LEU A 6 0.05 12.82 8.91
N GLY A 7 0.26 11.54 8.58
CA GLY A 7 1.03 11.13 7.41
C GLY A 7 2.53 11.26 7.65
N MET A 8 3.30 11.18 6.56
CA MET A 8 4.75 11.33 6.56
C MET A 8 5.16 12.23 5.40
N THR A 9 6.17 13.06 5.64
CA THR A 9 6.95 13.66 4.56
C THR A 9 7.77 12.59 3.83
N LEU A 10 8.22 12.89 2.61
CA LEU A 10 9.06 11.94 1.85
C LEU A 10 10.35 11.54 2.59
N PRO A 11 11.08 12.43 3.28
CA PRO A 11 12.23 12.03 4.10
C PRO A 11 11.86 11.10 5.26
N GLU A 12 10.73 11.34 5.93
CA GLU A 12 10.25 10.46 7.01
C GLU A 12 9.87 9.08 6.48
N LEU A 13 9.19 9.02 5.32
CA LEU A 13 8.87 7.78 4.64
C LEU A 13 10.14 7.01 4.26
N ALA A 14 11.14 7.70 3.69
CA ALA A 14 12.41 7.08 3.33
C ALA A 14 13.13 6.50 4.55
N MET A 15 13.15 7.23 5.68
CA MET A 15 13.70 6.71 6.94
C MET A 15 12.92 5.50 7.46
N ALA A 16 11.58 5.52 7.39
CA ALA A 16 10.73 4.42 7.81
C ALA A 16 11.00 3.16 6.97
N LEU A 17 11.05 3.28 5.64
CA LEU A 17 11.33 2.16 4.73
C LEU A 17 12.73 1.57 4.97
N ARG A 18 13.74 2.41 5.19
CA ARG A 18 15.09 1.95 5.57
C ARG A 18 15.09 1.19 6.89
N ARG A 19 14.36 1.66 7.91
CA ARG A 19 14.23 0.97 9.21
C ARG A 19 13.51 -0.37 9.10
N LEU A 20 12.58 -0.50 8.15
CA LEU A 20 11.89 -1.76 7.83
C LEU A 20 12.76 -2.74 7.02
N GLY A 21 13.98 -2.35 6.62
CA GLY A 21 14.92 -3.20 5.91
C GLY A 21 14.86 -3.10 4.38
N ALA A 22 14.15 -2.12 3.82
CA ALA A 22 14.18 -1.88 2.39
C ALA A 22 15.59 -1.47 1.93
N VAL A 23 16.13 -2.20 0.96
CA VAL A 23 17.42 -1.88 0.30
C VAL A 23 17.20 -0.81 -0.77
N GLU A 24 16.15 -1.00 -1.56
CA GLU A 24 15.65 -0.05 -2.56
C GLU A 24 14.17 0.21 -2.28
N ALA A 25 13.75 1.45 -2.48
CA ALA A 25 12.39 1.88 -2.25
C ALA A 25 12.01 3.04 -3.17
N MET A 26 10.75 3.06 -3.59
CA MET A 26 10.16 4.17 -4.33
C MET A 26 8.84 4.59 -3.69
N ASN A 27 8.53 5.87 -3.78
CA ASN A 27 7.22 6.37 -3.39
C ASN A 27 6.19 6.05 -4.50
N LEU A 28 4.94 5.82 -4.10
CA LEU A 28 3.77 5.67 -4.99
C LEU A 28 2.80 6.84 -4.79
N ASP A 29 1.60 6.75 -5.35
CA ASP A 29 0.58 7.77 -5.14
C ASP A 29 0.16 7.87 -3.66
N GLY A 30 -0.07 9.10 -3.21
CA GLY A 30 -0.21 9.48 -1.81
C GLY A 30 -1.59 10.03 -1.44
N GLY A 31 -1.70 10.57 -0.23
CA GLY A 31 -2.91 11.25 0.23
C GLY A 31 -4.15 10.37 0.18
N GLY A 32 -5.25 10.88 -0.40
CA GLY A 32 -6.52 10.16 -0.48
C GLY A 32 -6.48 8.86 -1.29
N SER A 33 -5.49 8.71 -2.16
CA SER A 33 -5.28 7.49 -2.95
C SER A 33 -4.62 6.37 -2.14
N SER A 34 -3.98 6.67 -1.01
CA SER A 34 -3.30 5.67 -0.20
C SER A 34 -4.30 4.79 0.57
N ALA A 35 -4.44 3.54 0.12
CA ALA A 35 -5.23 2.51 0.79
C ALA A 35 -4.50 1.16 0.79
N LEU A 36 -4.69 0.38 1.86
CA LEU A 36 -4.24 -1.01 1.96
C LEU A 36 -5.44 -1.91 2.22
N VAL A 37 -5.60 -2.94 1.39
CA VAL A 37 -6.67 -3.94 1.49
C VAL A 37 -6.06 -5.29 1.81
N VAL A 38 -6.57 -5.97 2.84
CA VAL A 38 -6.19 -7.32 3.24
C VAL A 38 -7.46 -8.17 3.30
N ASN A 39 -7.47 -9.30 2.59
CA ASN A 39 -8.62 -10.21 2.54
C ASN A 39 -9.94 -9.52 2.19
N GLY A 40 -9.90 -8.61 1.21
CA GLY A 40 -11.08 -7.86 0.74
C GLY A 40 -11.58 -6.79 1.71
N ARG A 41 -10.81 -6.44 2.75
CA ARG A 41 -11.14 -5.38 3.70
C ARG A 41 -10.07 -4.32 3.74
N VAL A 42 -10.47 -3.06 3.75
CA VAL A 42 -9.57 -1.93 3.99
C VAL A 42 -9.07 -2.01 5.42
N VAL A 43 -7.75 -1.99 5.59
CA VAL A 43 -7.09 -1.99 6.91
C VAL A 43 -6.39 -0.67 7.22
N SER A 44 -6.20 0.18 6.21
CA SER A 44 -5.78 1.58 6.36
C SER A 44 -6.96 2.50 6.67
N GLN A 45 -6.69 3.77 6.96
CA GLN A 45 -7.71 4.81 7.04
C GLN A 45 -7.51 5.82 5.90
N PRO A 46 -8.29 5.74 4.80
CA PRO A 46 -8.22 6.72 3.72
C PRO A 46 -8.40 8.14 4.24
N SER A 47 -7.71 9.11 3.63
CA SER A 47 -7.69 10.50 4.13
C SER A 47 -8.79 11.39 3.57
N ASP A 48 -9.42 10.99 2.46
CA ASP A 48 -10.52 11.76 1.88
C ASP A 48 -11.77 11.64 2.76
N GLU A 49 -12.57 12.71 2.83
CA GLU A 49 -13.76 12.78 3.68
C GLU A 49 -14.83 11.75 3.29
N THR A 50 -14.84 11.35 2.02
CA THR A 50 -15.78 10.36 1.47
C THR A 50 -15.29 8.91 1.60
N GLY A 51 -14.12 8.66 2.21
CA GLY A 51 -13.55 7.33 2.36
C GLY A 51 -12.55 6.96 1.26
N GLU A 52 -12.61 5.72 0.78
CA GLU A 52 -11.73 5.24 -0.30
C GLU A 52 -11.91 6.04 -1.59
N ARG A 53 -10.80 6.52 -2.16
CA ARG A 53 -10.79 7.19 -3.46
C ARG A 53 -10.71 6.16 -4.59
N PRO A 54 -11.52 6.26 -5.65
CA PRO A 54 -11.30 5.49 -6.87
C PRO A 54 -9.92 5.80 -7.48
N VAL A 55 -9.14 4.77 -7.77
CA VAL A 55 -7.80 4.87 -8.39
C VAL A 55 -7.77 4.11 -9.72
N SER A 56 -6.89 4.52 -10.63
CA SER A 56 -6.75 3.89 -11.96
C SER A 56 -6.03 2.55 -11.91
N ASP A 57 -5.07 2.39 -11.00
CA ASP A 57 -4.16 1.25 -10.92
C ASP A 57 -3.89 0.86 -9.47
N ALA A 58 -3.45 -0.39 -9.24
CA ALA A 58 -3.10 -0.89 -7.91
C ALA A 58 -1.94 -1.90 -7.96
N LEU A 59 -1.15 -1.96 -6.88
CA LEU A 59 -0.18 -3.03 -6.68
C LEU A 59 -0.84 -4.20 -5.93
N LEU A 60 -0.90 -5.37 -6.57
CA LEU A 60 -1.57 -6.56 -6.03
C LEU A 60 -0.54 -7.62 -5.66
N VAL A 61 -0.65 -8.16 -4.44
CA VAL A 61 0.07 -9.38 -4.03
C VAL A 61 -0.90 -10.56 -4.23
N LEU A 62 -0.70 -11.30 -5.32
CA LEU A 62 -1.53 -12.44 -5.67
C LEU A 62 -0.90 -13.74 -5.16
N PRO A 63 -1.72 -14.77 -4.84
CA PRO A 63 -1.20 -16.09 -4.57
C PRO A 63 -0.36 -16.57 -5.76
N ALA A 64 0.74 -17.26 -5.47
CA ALA A 64 1.56 -17.86 -6.51
C ALA A 64 0.67 -18.73 -7.40
N GLN A 65 0.76 -18.51 -8.71
CA GLN A 65 0.16 -19.41 -9.68
C GLN A 65 0.91 -20.73 -9.57
N VAL A 66 0.30 -21.75 -8.96
CA VAL A 66 0.82 -23.11 -9.08
C VAL A 66 0.54 -23.52 -10.52
N GLN A 67 1.55 -23.47 -11.38
CA GLN A 67 1.43 -24.12 -12.68
C GLN A 67 1.13 -25.59 -12.42
N PRO A 68 0.05 -26.15 -13.01
CA PRO A 68 -0.16 -27.59 -12.94
C PRO A 68 1.11 -28.26 -13.48
N ALA A 69 1.60 -29.27 -12.77
CA ALA A 69 2.73 -30.05 -13.22
C ALA A 69 2.47 -30.46 -14.69
N GLN A 70 3.34 -30.02 -15.60
CA GLN A 70 3.27 -30.51 -16.96
C GLN A 70 3.51 -32.02 -16.86
N GLY A 71 2.49 -32.80 -17.21
CA GLY A 71 2.60 -34.24 -17.28
C GLY A 71 3.71 -34.65 -18.26
N PRO A 72 4.19 -35.90 -18.18
CA PRO A 72 5.17 -36.41 -19.13
C PRO A 72 4.67 -36.32 -20.58
#